data_AF-A0A5E4KWB6-F1
#
_entry.id   AF-A0A5E4KWB6-F1
#
_cell.length_a   1.000
_cell.length_b   1.000
_cell.length_c   1.000
_cell.angle_alpha   90.00
_cell.angle_beta   90.00
_cell.angle_gamma   90.00
#
_symmetry.space_group_name_H-M   'P 1'
#
loop_
_entity.id
_entity.type
_entity.pdbx_description
1 polymer ?
#
loop_
_entity_poly.entity_id
_entity_poly.type
_entity_poly.pdbx_seq_one_letter_code
_entity_poly.pdbx_strand_id
1 'polypeptide(L)'
;MTGETTAESIEECNLADRILLTLHLAGRRGYGMCLSHISKMLIYGEAKEEQVRIIFSSMPLVSHQNDIYCLKGSESFLFEALSRVRCVTKMQKPYPLFW
;
A
#
# COMPACT_ATOMS: atom_id res chain seq x y z
N MET A 1 -34.54 -9.20 -11.67
CA MET A 1 -33.39 -8.88 -10.81
C MET A 1 -32.59 -7.79 -11.50
N THR A 2 -32.95 -6.54 -11.26
CA THR A 2 -32.25 -5.37 -11.80
C THR A 2 -31.14 -5.00 -10.82
N GLY A 3 -29.91 -5.41 -11.15
CA GLY A 3 -28.73 -5.00 -10.40
C GLY A 3 -28.50 -3.50 -10.63
N GLU A 4 -28.94 -2.69 -9.69
CA GLU A 4 -28.58 -1.28 -9.63
C GLU A 4 -27.07 -1.19 -9.45
N THR A 5 -26.37 -0.91 -10.55
CA THR A 5 -24.94 -0.63 -10.54
C THR A 5 -24.81 0.84 -10.19
N THR A 6 -24.79 1.16 -8.90
CA THR A 6 -24.64 2.53 -8.41
C THR A 6 -23.27 3.06 -8.83
N ALA A 7 -23.18 4.35 -9.19
CA ALA A 7 -21.94 4.97 -9.66
C ALA A 7 -20.74 4.81 -8.69
N GLU A 8 -21.02 4.61 -7.41
CA GLU A 8 -20.04 4.24 -6.38
C GLU A 8 -19.28 2.94 -6.71
N SER A 9 -19.94 1.94 -7.31
CA SER A 9 -19.27 0.68 -7.67
C SER A 9 -18.31 0.84 -8.86
N ILE A 10 -18.54 1.84 -9.72
CA ILE A 10 -17.66 2.14 -10.86
C ILE A 10 -16.42 2.91 -10.38
N GLU A 11 -16.58 3.85 -9.45
CA GLU A 11 -15.46 4.56 -8.82
C GLU A 11 -14.61 3.64 -7.92
N GLU A 12 -15.22 2.72 -7.20
CA GLU A 12 -14.52 1.72 -6.38
C GLU A 12 -13.75 0.70 -7.23
N CYS A 13 -14.34 0.20 -8.33
CA CYS A 13 -13.62 -0.63 -9.30
C CYS A 13 -12.40 0.11 -9.88
N ASN A 14 -12.52 1.42 -10.15
CA ASN A 14 -11.39 2.22 -10.61
C ASN A 14 -10.28 2.35 -9.55
N LEU A 15 -10.65 2.57 -8.28
CA LEU A 15 -9.66 2.71 -7.21
C LEU A 15 -8.91 1.39 -6.94
N ALA A 16 -9.61 0.25 -6.96
CA ALA A 16 -9.00 -1.07 -6.86
C ALA A 16 -7.96 -1.31 -7.96
N ASP A 17 -8.32 -1.07 -9.22
CA ASP A 17 -7.40 -1.25 -10.35
C ASP A 17 -6.18 -0.33 -10.23
N ARG A 18 -6.39 0.92 -9.79
CA ARG A 18 -5.29 1.88 -9.55
C ARG A 18 -4.36 1.43 -8.44
N ILE A 19 -4.89 0.88 -7.35
CA ILE A 19 -4.10 0.30 -6.25
C ILE A 19 -3.26 -0.88 -6.76
N LEU A 20 -3.88 -1.81 -7.48
CA LEU A 20 -3.20 -2.97 -8.05
C LEU A 20 -2.09 -2.55 -9.01
N LEU A 21 -2.35 -1.61 -9.91
CA LEU A 21 -1.35 -1.11 -10.86
C LEU A 21 -0.17 -0.44 -10.13
N THR A 22 -0.46 0.35 -9.10
CA THR A 22 0.56 1.02 -8.28
C THR A 22 1.45 -0.02 -7.57
N LEU A 23 0.85 -1.04 -6.96
CA LEU A 23 1.59 -2.15 -6.35
C LEU A 23 2.37 -2.98 -7.37
N HIS A 24 1.84 -3.17 -8.58
CA HIS A 24 2.54 -3.90 -9.64
C HIS A 24 3.81 -3.16 -10.09
N LEU A 25 3.75 -1.83 -10.20
CA LEU A 25 4.92 -1.00 -10.51
C LEU A 25 5.95 -1.01 -9.37
N ALA A 26 5.51 -0.98 -8.12
CA ALA A 26 6.39 -1.11 -6.96
C ALA A 26 7.06 -2.49 -6.91
N GLY A 27 6.28 -3.55 -7.12
CA GLY A 27 6.76 -4.93 -7.18
C GLY A 27 7.80 -5.14 -8.29
N ARG A 28 7.59 -4.56 -9.49
CA ARG A 28 8.58 -4.56 -10.58
C ARG A 28 9.91 -3.91 -10.21
N ARG A 29 9.90 -2.98 -9.26
CA ARG A 29 11.10 -2.32 -8.74
C ARG A 29 11.64 -2.99 -7.46
N GLY A 30 11.01 -4.07 -7.01
CA GLY A 30 11.47 -4.89 -5.90
C GLY A 30 11.19 -4.29 -4.51
N TYR A 31 10.12 -3.50 -4.33
CA TYR A 31 9.76 -3.00 -3.00
C TYR A 31 8.26 -3.03 -2.73
N GLY A 32 7.90 -3.25 -1.46
CA GLY A 32 6.56 -2.99 -0.94
C GLY A 32 6.35 -1.50 -0.64
N MET A 33 5.09 -1.08 -0.51
CA MET A 33 4.74 0.33 -0.26
C MET A 33 3.92 0.48 1.01
N CYS A 34 4.17 1.54 1.78
CA CYS A 34 3.31 1.86 2.92
C CYS A 34 1.99 2.50 2.46
N LEU A 35 0.94 2.36 3.27
CA LEU A 35 -0.40 2.89 2.98
C LEU A 35 -0.39 4.36 2.56
N SER A 36 0.37 5.19 3.28
CA SER A 36 0.49 6.64 3.03
C SER A 36 1.18 6.99 1.73
N HIS A 37 2.07 6.13 1.23
CA HIS A 37 2.67 6.31 -0.09
C HIS A 37 1.74 5.82 -1.18
N ILE A 38 1.03 4.71 -0.96
CA ILE A 38 0.05 4.21 -1.92
C ILE A 38 -1.02 5.26 -2.16
N SER A 39 -1.64 5.77 -1.09
CA SER A 39 -2.70 6.79 -1.17
C SER A 39 -2.32 8.03 -1.99
N LYS A 40 -1.04 8.44 -1.95
CA LYS A 40 -0.49 9.59 -2.70
C LYS A 40 0.00 9.26 -4.10
N MET A 41 0.49 8.03 -4.33
CA MET A 41 1.12 7.63 -5.59
C MET A 41 0.20 6.86 -6.53
N LEU A 42 -1.09 6.77 -6.20
CA LEU A 42 -2.07 6.15 -7.06
C LEU A 42 -2.05 6.78 -8.45
N ILE A 43 -1.88 5.94 -9.46
CA ILE A 43 -1.97 6.38 -10.85
C ILE A 43 -3.37 6.94 -11.05
N TYR A 44 -3.47 8.13 -11.65
CA TYR A 44 -4.72 8.86 -11.88
C TYR A 44 -5.34 9.53 -10.63
N GLY A 45 -4.53 9.86 -9.61
CA GLY A 45 -4.90 10.81 -8.54
C GLY A 45 -4.70 10.26 -7.13
N GLU A 46 -4.86 11.09 -6.10
CA GLU A 46 -4.74 10.66 -4.71
C GLU A 46 -6.06 10.11 -4.16
N ALA A 47 -6.00 9.24 -3.15
CA ALA A 47 -7.16 8.75 -2.42
C ALA A 47 -6.95 8.86 -0.91
N LYS A 48 -8.03 8.82 -0.12
CA LYS A 48 -7.89 8.82 1.35
C LYS A 48 -7.36 7.46 1.80
N GLU A 49 -6.46 7.45 2.79
CA GLU A 49 -5.89 6.20 3.33
C GLU A 49 -6.98 5.22 3.81
N GLU A 50 -8.07 5.73 4.39
CA GLU A 50 -9.20 4.93 4.85
C GLU A 50 -9.88 4.17 3.69
N GLN A 51 -10.09 4.85 2.56
CA GLN A 51 -10.68 4.22 1.36
C GLN A 51 -9.76 3.14 0.80
N VAL A 52 -8.45 3.40 0.77
CA VAL A 52 -7.45 2.43 0.33
C VAL A 52 -7.43 1.22 1.28
N ARG A 53 -7.55 1.42 2.59
CA ARG A 53 -7.60 0.36 3.60
C ARG A 53 -8.86 -0.50 3.47
N ILE A 54 -10.02 0.11 3.19
CA ILE A 54 -11.27 -0.60 2.92
C ILE A 54 -11.10 -1.51 1.69
N ILE A 55 -10.55 -0.98 0.60
CA ILE A 55 -10.34 -1.77 -0.62
C ILE A 55 -9.30 -2.87 -0.42
N PHE A 56 -8.24 -2.65 0.36
CA PHE A 56 -7.30 -3.73 0.67
C PHE A 56 -7.96 -4.91 1.40
N SER A 57 -8.98 -4.63 2.22
CA SER A 57 -9.71 -5.67 2.95
C SER A 57 -10.49 -6.61 2.02
N SER A 58 -10.82 -6.16 0.81
CA SER A 58 -11.51 -6.96 -0.21
C SER A 58 -10.57 -7.54 -1.29
N MET A 59 -9.25 -7.32 -1.20
CA MET A 59 -8.27 -7.74 -2.21
C MET A 59 -7.48 -9.00 -1.82
N PRO A 60 -7.81 -10.18 -2.37
CA PRO A 60 -7.11 -11.43 -2.05
C PRO A 60 -5.69 -11.53 -2.64
N LEU A 61 -5.36 -10.65 -3.60
CA LEU A 61 -4.09 -10.62 -4.33
C LEU A 61 -3.02 -9.75 -3.63
N VAL A 62 -3.38 -9.07 -2.55
CA VAL A 62 -2.47 -8.19 -1.81
C VAL A 62 -2.06 -8.88 -0.52
N SER A 63 -0.76 -8.83 -0.22
CA SER A 63 -0.19 -9.23 1.07
C SER A 63 0.30 -7.99 1.81
N HIS A 64 0.22 -7.99 3.13
CA HIS A 64 0.67 -6.86 3.94
C HIS A 64 1.26 -7.27 5.28
N GLN A 65 2.18 -6.44 5.80
CA GLN A 65 2.76 -6.60 7.13
C GLN A 65 3.23 -5.22 7.66
N ASN A 66 2.82 -4.86 8.89
CA ASN A 66 3.14 -3.56 9.54
C ASN A 66 2.88 -2.34 8.62
N ASP A 67 1.67 -2.24 8.06
CA ASP A 67 1.24 -1.19 7.12
C ASP A 67 2.07 -1.06 5.82
N ILE A 68 2.91 -2.04 5.50
CA ILE A 68 3.55 -2.19 4.18
C ILE A 68 2.77 -3.24 3.38
N TYR A 69 2.43 -2.91 2.15
CA TYR A 69 1.62 -3.70 1.22
C TYR A 69 2.43 -4.08 -0.02
N CYS A 70 2.21 -5.28 -0.54
CA CYS A 70 2.78 -5.77 -1.80
C CYS A 70 1.80 -6.73 -2.51
N LEU A 71 2.11 -7.12 -3.74
CA LEU A 71 1.39 -8.22 -4.38
C LEU A 71 1.76 -9.56 -3.73
N LYS A 72 0.79 -10.47 -3.65
CA LYS A 72 1.01 -11.84 -3.17
C LYS A 72 2.01 -12.57 -4.08
N GLY A 73 2.89 -13.39 -3.50
CA GLY A 73 4.05 -13.97 -4.17
C GLY A 73 5.28 -13.06 -4.21
N SER A 74 5.18 -11.82 -3.71
CA SER A 74 6.26 -10.85 -3.60
C SER A 74 6.62 -10.52 -2.15
N GLU A 75 6.29 -11.41 -1.20
CA GLU A 75 6.41 -11.19 0.24
C GLU A 75 7.88 -11.04 0.71
N SER A 76 8.84 -11.57 -0.05
CA SER A 76 10.27 -11.33 0.21
C SER A 76 10.60 -9.84 0.27
N PHE A 77 9.91 -9.00 -0.52
CA PHE A 77 10.09 -7.56 -0.49
C PHE A 77 9.51 -6.90 0.76
N LEU A 78 8.48 -7.48 1.41
CA LEU A 78 8.00 -6.99 2.71
C LEU A 78 9.09 -7.15 3.76
N PHE A 79 9.77 -8.30 3.77
CA PHE A 79 10.87 -8.55 4.70
C PHE A 79 12.03 -7.58 4.48
N GLU A 80 12.41 -7.33 3.23
CA GLU A 80 13.45 -6.35 2.91
C GLU A 80 13.05 -4.91 3.27
N ALA A 81 11.83 -4.50 2.92
CA ALA A 81 11.31 -3.17 3.24
C ALA A 81 11.26 -2.95 4.76
N LEU A 82 10.76 -3.92 5.52
CA LEU A 82 10.77 -3.89 6.98
C LEU A 82 12.17 -3.87 7.56
N SER A 83 13.10 -4.63 6.98
CA SER A 83 14.50 -4.62 7.42
C SER A 83 15.14 -3.25 7.20
N ARG A 84 14.87 -2.60 6.05
CA ARG A 84 15.34 -1.23 5.78
C ARG A 84 14.71 -0.21 6.72
N VAL A 85 13.39 -0.25 6.94
CA VAL A 85 12.69 0.64 7.89
C VAL A 85 13.21 0.42 9.32
N ARG A 86 13.43 -0.83 9.73
CA ARG A 86 14.04 -1.16 11.02
C ARG A 86 15.48 -0.66 11.12
N CYS A 87 16.27 -0.72 10.04
CA CYS A 87 17.62 -0.15 10.03
C CYS A 87 17.58 1.38 10.17
N VAL A 88 16.69 2.07 9.45
CA VAL A 88 16.53 3.52 9.56
C VAL A 88 16.07 3.93 10.97
N THR A 89 15.08 3.25 11.53
CA THR A 89 14.61 3.52 12.90
C THR A 89 15.63 3.14 13.97
N LYS A 90 16.44 2.09 13.77
CA LYS A 90 17.58 1.77 14.65
C LYS A 90 18.71 2.80 14.56
N MET A 91 18.91 3.42 13.39
CA MET A 91 19.84 4.55 13.23
C MET A 91 19.29 5.83 13.83
N GLN A 92 17.96 5.98 13.92
CA GLN A 92 17.29 6.96 14.78
C GLN A 92 17.26 6.49 16.24
N LYS A 93 18.43 6.18 16.82
CA LYS A 93 18.55 6.33 18.28
C LYS A 93 18.43 7.82 18.59
N PRO A 94 17.71 8.24 19.65
CA PRO A 94 17.74 9.63 20.08
C PRO A 94 19.21 9.93 20.38
N TYR A 95 19.79 10.88 19.64
CA TYR A 95 20.99 11.53 20.14
C TYR A 95 20.66 11.98 21.57
N PRO A 96 21.42 11.57 22.59
CA PRO A 96 21.24 12.18 23.90
C PRO A 96 21.46 13.67 23.68
N LEU A 97 20.39 14.46 23.81
CA LEU A 97 20.49 15.89 24.01
C LEU A 97 21.18 16.01 25.37
N PHE A 98 22.51 16.09 25.34
CA PHE A 98 23.29 16.48 26.51
C PHE A 98 22.81 17.87 26.93
N TRP A 99 22.15 17.94 28.09
CA TRP A 99 21.97 19.17 28.86
C TRP A 99 23.30 19.60 29.47
#